data_AF-A0A2G6FW20-F1
#
_entry.id   AF-A0A2G6FW20-F1
#
_cell.length_a   1.000
_cell.length_b   1.000
_cell.length_c   1.000
_cell.angle_alpha   90.00
_cell.angle_beta   90.00
_cell.angle_gamma   90.00
#
_symmetry.space_group_name_H-M   'P 1'
#
loop_
_entity.id
_entity.type
_entity.pdbx_description
1 polymer ?
#
loop_
_entity_poly.entity_id
_entity_poly.type
_entity_poly.pdbx_seq_one_letter_code
_entity_poly.pdbx_strand_id
1 'polypeptide(L)' 'MVSVKGNHILVRDESFVKYRRLLAKAEIEGRIDGPNKCLVCGMRYLTKDEAESCCRIAP' A
#
# COMPACT_ATOMS: atom_id res chain seq x y z
N MET A 1 -15.16 41.90 15.94
CA MET A 1 -14.34 42.25 14.76
C MET A 1 -13.05 41.44 14.85
N VAL A 2 -12.89 40.41 14.03
CA VAL A 2 -11.77 39.46 14.12
C VAL A 2 -10.56 40.05 13.40
N SER A 3 -9.52 40.35 14.17
CA SER A 3 -8.24 40.85 13.67
C SER A 3 -7.42 39.69 13.11
N VAL A 4 -7.33 39.63 11.78
CA VAL A 4 -6.57 38.63 11.03
C VAL A 4 -5.10 39.06 10.99
N LYS A 5 -4.24 38.47 11.82
CA LYS A 5 -2.78 38.55 11.69
C LYS A 5 -2.15 37.20 11.98
N GLY A 6 -1.67 36.55 10.93
CA GLY A 6 -0.89 35.32 10.99
C GLY A 6 -1.04 34.55 9.69
N ASN A 7 -0.09 34.72 8.77
CA ASN A 7 0.01 33.95 7.54
C ASN A 7 0.24 32.46 7.88
N HIS A 8 -0.84 31.71 8.10
CA HIS A 8 -0.78 30.27 8.19
C HIS A 8 -0.51 29.72 6.79
N ILE A 9 0.76 29.53 6.45
CA ILE A 9 1.16 28.75 5.30
C ILE A 9 0.58 27.36 5.52
N LEU A 10 -0.42 26.98 4.73
CA LEU A 10 -0.94 25.61 4.71
C LEU A 10 0.13 24.74 4.05
N VAL A 11 1.02 24.17 4.87
CA VAL A 11 2.03 23.21 4.42
C VAL A 11 1.29 21.92 4.07
N ARG A 12 1.28 21.56 2.78
CA ARG A 12 0.76 20.27 2.32
C ARG A 12 1.68 19.18 2.86
N ASP A 13 1.17 18.33 3.75
CA ASP A 13 1.89 17.16 4.24
C ASP A 13 2.53 16.41 3.07
N GLU A 14 3.84 16.19 3.16
CA GLU A 14 4.61 15.52 2.13
C GLU A 14 4.02 14.12 1.93
N SER A 15 3.40 13.92 0.76
CA SER A 15 2.74 12.66 0.40
C SER A 15 3.72 11.46 0.34
N PHE A 16 5.02 11.75 0.46
CA PHE A 16 6.13 10.80 0.51
C PHE A 16 6.07 9.81 1.69
N VAL A 17 5.55 10.22 2.84
CA VAL A 17 5.43 9.32 3.99
C VAL A 17 4.45 8.19 3.69
N LYS A 18 3.40 8.47 2.91
CA LYS A 18 2.43 7.45 2.48
C LYS A 18 3.06 6.47 1.50
N TYR A 19 3.81 6.95 0.50
CA TYR A 19 4.45 6.07 -0.48
C TYR A 19 5.41 5.08 0.18
N ARG A 20 6.35 5.55 1.02
CA ARG A 20 7.31 4.67 1.69
C ARG A 20 6.63 3.68 2.64
N ARG A 21 5.59 4.10 3.36
CA ARG A 21 4.82 3.20 4.23
C ARG A 21 4.06 2.14 3.44
N LEU A 22 3.46 2.51 2.31
CA LEU A 22 2.79 1.57 1.42
C LEU A 22 3.77 0.57 0.80
N LEU A 23 4.96 1.05 0.42
CA LEU A 23 6.02 0.21 -0.11
C LEU A 23 6.51 -0.81 0.94
N ALA A 24 6.85 -0.34 2.15
CA ALA A 24 7.27 -1.19 3.24
C ALA A 24 6.19 -2.21 3.62
N LYS A 25 4.91 -1.80 3.61
CA LYS A 25 3.78 -2.71 3.84
C LYS A 25 3.69 -3.78 2.74
N ALA A 26 3.87 -3.40 1.47
CA ALA A 26 3.84 -4.34 0.35
C ALA A 26 5.01 -5.34 0.39
N GLU A 27 6.19 -4.92 0.85
CA GLU A 27 7.32 -5.82 1.12
C GLU A 27 7.01 -6.79 2.27
N ILE A 28 6.45 -6.30 3.38
CA ILE A 28 6.07 -7.14 4.53
C ILE A 28 5.00 -8.17 4.16
N GLU A 29 4.03 -7.80 3.31
CA GLU A 29 3.00 -8.71 2.81
C GLU A 29 3.55 -9.67 1.71
N GLY A 30 4.80 -9.50 1.28
CA GLY A 30 5.41 -10.25 0.17
C GLY A 30 4.76 -10.02 -1.19
N ARG A 31 4.01 -8.91 -1.34
CA ARG A 31 3.51 -8.46 -2.64
C ARG A 31 4.64 -8.04 -3.59
N ILE A 32 5.77 -7.65 -3.02
CA ILE A 32 7.03 -7.41 -3.72
C ILE A 32 7.96 -8.57 -3.34
N ASP A 33 8.47 -9.28 -4.34
CA ASP A 33 9.40 -10.41 -4.20
C ASP A 33 8.95 -11.65 -3.40
N GLY A 34 7.66 -11.79 -3.07
CA GLY A 34 7.14 -13.03 -2.49
C GLY A 34 7.43 -14.27 -3.36
N PRO A 35 7.77 -15.42 -2.77
CA PRO A 35 8.15 -16.64 -3.51
C PRO A 35 6.98 -17.29 -4.25
N ASN A 36 5.75 -17.02 -3.81
CA ASN A 36 4.55 -17.60 -4.38
C ASN A 36 3.84 -16.58 -5.27
N LYS A 37 3.39 -16.98 -6.46
CA LYS A 37 2.66 -16.11 -7.40
C LYS A 37 1.26 -16.63 -7.65
N CYS A 38 0.29 -15.73 -7.73
CA CYS A 38 -1.04 -16.06 -8.23
C CYS A 38 -0.94 -16.40 -9.72
N LEU A 39 -1.52 -17.52 -10.14
CA LEU A 39 -1.49 -17.96 -11.54
C LEU A 39 -2.45 -17.17 -12.44
N VAL A 40 -3.37 -16.39 -11.86
CA VAL A 40 -4.37 -15.62 -12.61
C VAL A 40 -3.91 -14.18 -12.84
N CYS A 41 -3.59 -13.44 -11.78
CA CYS A 41 -3.20 -12.02 -11.88
C CYS A 41 -1.68 -11.80 -11.85
N GLY A 42 -0.88 -12.81 -11.51
CA GLY A 42 0.58 -12.70 -11.43
C GLY A 42 1.10 -11.97 -10.18
N MET A 43 0.25 -11.55 -9.25
CA MET A 43 0.68 -10.96 -7.97
C MET A 43 1.48 -11.95 -7.13
N ARG A 44 2.46 -11.46 -6.38
CA ARG A 44 3.30 -12.26 -5.48
C ARG A 44 2.79 -12.21 -4.04
N TYR A 45 3.11 -13.25 -3.28
CA TYR A 45 2.68 -13.46 -1.90
C TYR A 45 3.76 -14.24 -1.13
N LEU A 46 3.77 -14.08 0.20
CA LEU A 46 4.63 -14.87 1.08
C LEU A 46 4.21 -16.33 1.09
N THR A 47 2.91 -16.60 1.20
CA THR A 47 2.39 -17.96 1.34
C THR A 47 1.69 -18.46 0.07
N LYS A 48 1.65 -19.78 -0.08
CA LYS A 48 0.96 -20.42 -1.20
C LYS A 48 -0.56 -20.26 -1.10
N ASP A 49 -1.11 -20.34 0.12
CA ASP A 49 -2.54 -20.15 0.37
C ASP A 49 -3.04 -18.76 -0.04
N GLU A 50 -2.27 -17.71 0.24
CA GLU A 50 -2.60 -16.34 -0.20
C GLU A 50 -2.57 -16.23 -1.73
N ALA A 51 -1.58 -16.84 -2.38
CA ALA A 51 -1.45 -16.84 -3.83
C ALA A 51 -2.60 -17.61 -4.52
N GLU A 52 -3.01 -18.75 -3.95
CA GLU A 52 -4.14 -19.54 -4.45
C GLU A 52 -5.49 -18.88 -4.17
N SER A 53 -5.59 -18.11 -3.09
CA SER A 53 -6.83 -17.41 -2.69
C SER A 53 -7.03 -16.09 -3.43
N CYS A 54 -5.97 -15.45 -3.94
CA CYS A 54 -6.02 -14.11 -4.54
C CYS A 54 -7.09 -13.93 -5.64
N CYS A 55 -7.20 -14.88 -6.57
CA CYS A 55 -8.17 -14.83 -7.65
C CYS A 55 -9.12 -16.03 -7.63
N ARG A 56 -9.24 -16.70 -6.48
CA ARG A 56 -10.20 -17.78 -6.32
C ARG A 56 -11.58 -17.16 -6.32
N ILE A 57 -12.30 -17.29 -7.42
CA ILE A 57 -13.72 -16.96 -7.48
C ILE A 57 -14.40 -17.99 -6.57
N ALA A 58 -14.76 -17.58 -5.36
CA ALA A 58 -15.66 -18.35 -4.52
C ALA A 58 -17.09 -18.20 -5.10
N PRO A 59 -17.80 -19.31 -5.39
CA PRO A 59 -19.19 -19.27 -5.83
C PRO A 59 -20.13 -18.71 -4.75
#